data_AF-A0ABD1EXX1-F1
#
_entry.id   AF-A0ABD1EXX1-F1
#
_cell.length_a   1.000
_cell.length_b   1.000
_cell.length_c   1.000
_cell.angle_alpha   90.00
_cell.angle_beta   90.00
_cell.angle_gamma   90.00
#
_symmetry.space_group_name_H-M   'P 1'
#
loop_
_entity.id
_entity.type
_entity.pdbx_description
1 polymer ?
#
loop_
_entity_poly.entity_id
_entity_poly.type
_entity_poly.pdbx_seq_one_letter_code
_entity_poly.pdbx_strand_id
1 'polypeptide(L)'
;MAPKVRFCGAKIVNIASAIAVSIFNDGYTSVLQMMQQMQLTIGPNSLRLSEDLDGCRISIANLRAQQNTKEARMLRRAAQKEFQDMATSLEGLLHGPGIAD
;
A
#
# COMPACT_ATOMS: atom_id res chain seq x y z
N MET A 1 5.30 -1.20 8.39
CA MET A 1 5.84 -0.98 9.74
C MET A 1 5.04 0.14 10.38
N ALA A 2 4.60 -0.02 11.63
CA ALA A 2 3.94 1.06 12.37
C ALA A 2 4.93 2.23 12.57
N PRO A 3 4.48 3.49 12.51
CA PRO A 3 5.35 4.65 12.69
C PRO A 3 6.02 4.61 14.07
N LYS A 4 7.36 4.78 14.14
CA LYS A 4 8.12 4.83 15.41
C LYS A 4 7.78 6.05 16.30
N VAL A 5 6.96 6.96 15.79
CA VAL A 5 6.60 8.25 16.40
C VAL A 5 5.48 8.15 17.43
N ARG A 6 4.78 7.02 17.54
CA ARG A 6 3.80 6.78 18.62
C ARG A 6 4.05 5.43 19.28
N PHE A 7 4.19 5.44 20.59
CA PHE A 7 4.18 4.23 21.39
C PHE A 7 2.80 3.58 21.34
N CYS A 8 2.77 2.27 21.10
CA CYS A 8 1.58 1.45 21.18
C CYS A 8 1.94 0.23 22.03
N GLY A 9 1.11 -0.06 23.04
CA GLY A 9 1.37 -1.20 23.93
C GLY A 9 1.35 -2.53 23.18
N ALA A 10 2.20 -3.47 23.58
CA ALA A 10 2.33 -4.79 22.92
C ALA A 10 0.99 -5.51 22.75
N LYS A 11 0.08 -5.37 23.72
CA LYS A 11 -1.27 -5.93 23.67
C LYS A 11 -2.09 -5.41 22.48
N ILE A 12 -2.04 -4.10 22.23
CA ILE A 12 -2.77 -3.47 21.13
C ILE A 12 -2.18 -3.91 19.79
N VAL A 13 -0.85 -3.96 19.69
CA VAL A 13 -0.17 -4.44 18.48
C VAL A 13 -0.55 -5.89 18.17
N ASN A 14 -0.57 -6.76 19.18
CA ASN A 14 -0.94 -8.17 18.99
C ASN A 14 -2.39 -8.33 18.51
N ILE A 15 -3.33 -7.57 19.08
CA ILE A 15 -4.73 -7.58 18.63
C ILE A 15 -4.83 -7.10 17.18
N ALA A 16 -4.18 -5.98 16.85
CA ALA A 16 -4.19 -5.44 15.49
C ALA A 16 -3.57 -6.42 14.48
N SER A 17 -2.48 -7.09 14.85
CA SER A 17 -1.85 -8.13 14.04
C SER A 17 -2.76 -9.33 13.82
N ALA A 18 -3.44 -9.82 14.86
CA ALA A 18 -4.37 -10.94 14.73
C ALA A 18 -5.52 -10.59 13.77
N ILE A 19 -6.13 -9.41 13.93
CA ILE A 19 -7.19 -8.92 13.02
C ILE A 19 -6.67 -8.81 11.59
N ALA A 20 -5.47 -8.24 11.39
CA ALA A 20 -4.89 -8.10 10.06
C ALA A 20 -4.63 -9.45 9.37
N VAL A 21 -4.19 -10.47 10.12
CA VAL A 21 -3.99 -11.83 9.59
C VAL A 21 -5.33 -12.46 9.19
N SER A 22 -6.35 -12.34 10.03
CA SER A 22 -7.69 -12.85 9.71
C SER A 22 -8.28 -12.16 8.47
N ILE A 23 -8.16 -10.84 8.34
CA ILE A 23 -8.61 -10.11 7.15
C ILE A 23 -7.83 -10.55 5.90
N PHE A 24 -6.53 -10.80 6.04
CA PHE A 24 -5.71 -11.22 4.91
C PHE A 24 -6.15 -12.60 4.37
N ASN A 25 -6.35 -13.57 5.27
CA ASN A 25 -6.68 -14.95 4.93
C ASN A 25 -8.15 -15.13 4.54
N ASP A 26 -9.06 -14.59 5.36
CA ASP A 26 -10.49 -14.92 5.32
C ASP A 26 -11.36 -13.72 4.93
N GLY A 27 -10.75 -12.56 4.67
CA GLY A 27 -11.45 -11.32 4.34
C GLY A 27 -12.15 -10.67 5.54
N TYR A 28 -12.97 -9.66 5.26
CA TYR A 28 -13.70 -8.89 6.28
C TYR A 28 -14.82 -9.68 6.97
N THR A 29 -15.25 -10.80 6.40
CA THR A 29 -16.15 -11.75 7.07
C THR A 29 -15.60 -12.24 8.40
N SER A 30 -14.27 -12.38 8.53
CA SER A 30 -13.63 -12.72 9.80
C SER A 30 -13.87 -11.67 10.90
N VAL A 31 -13.98 -10.39 10.54
CA VAL A 31 -14.30 -9.31 11.49
C VAL A 31 -15.74 -9.45 11.97
N LEU A 32 -16.69 -9.81 11.08
CA LEU A 32 -18.07 -10.07 11.47
C LEU A 32 -18.17 -11.25 12.45
N GLN A 33 -17.39 -12.31 12.21
CA GLN A 33 -17.31 -13.45 13.13
C GLN A 33 -16.75 -13.02 14.50
N MET A 34 -15.68 -12.22 14.54
CA MET A 34 -15.15 -11.67 15.79
C MET A 34 -16.21 -10.83 16.52
N MET A 35 -16.94 -9.97 15.81
CA MET A 35 -18.03 -9.16 16.38
C MET A 35 -19.12 -10.05 16.97
N GLN A 36 -19.49 -11.12 16.29
CA GLN A 36 -20.46 -12.10 16.79
C GLN A 36 -19.97 -12.80 18.06
N GLN A 37 -18.70 -13.23 18.11
CA GLN A 37 -18.10 -13.85 19.30
C GLN A 37 -18.05 -12.89 20.50
N MET A 38 -17.85 -11.59 20.24
CA MET A 38 -17.90 -10.53 21.24
C MET A 38 -19.33 -10.07 21.59
N GLN A 39 -20.36 -10.72 21.03
CA GLN A 39 -21.77 -10.40 21.25
C GLN A 39 -22.12 -8.96 20.86
N LEU A 40 -21.46 -8.43 19.83
CA LEU A 40 -21.77 -7.12 19.27
C LEU A 40 -22.94 -7.22 18.29
N THR A 41 -23.78 -6.18 18.26
CA THR A 41 -24.87 -6.08 17.28
C THR A 41 -24.30 -5.90 15.87
N ILE A 42 -24.60 -6.84 14.98
CA ILE A 42 -24.24 -6.77 13.56
C ILE A 42 -25.41 -6.17 12.79
N GLY A 43 -25.14 -5.10 12.04
CA GLY A 43 -26.15 -4.43 11.24
C GLY A 43 -26.53 -5.22 9.98
N PRO A 44 -27.73 -5.01 9.42
CA PRO A 44 -28.20 -5.75 8.24
C PRO A 44 -27.32 -5.52 6.99
N ASN A 45 -26.62 -4.38 6.92
CA ASN A 45 -25.73 -4.04 5.80
C ASN A 45 -24.27 -4.48 6.02
N SER A 46 -23.93 -5.08 7.16
CA SER A 46 -22.54 -5.40 7.53
C SER A 46 -21.91 -6.46 6.61
N LEU A 47 -22.72 -7.42 6.12
CA LEU A 47 -22.25 -8.43 5.16
C LEU A 47 -21.86 -7.78 3.83
N ARG A 48 -22.78 -7.01 3.22
CA ARG A 48 -22.52 -6.30 1.96
C ARG A 48 -21.30 -5.38 2.07
N LEU A 49 -21.20 -4.62 3.16
CA LEU A 49 -20.03 -3.77 3.40
C LEU A 49 -18.72 -4.57 3.44
N SER A 50 -18.74 -5.76 4.04
CA SER A 50 -17.55 -6.63 4.10
C SER A 50 -17.14 -7.11 2.71
N GLU A 51 -18.11 -7.49 1.88
CA GLU A 51 -17.89 -7.88 0.48
C GLU A 51 -17.33 -6.72 -0.36
N ASP A 52 -17.88 -5.51 -0.21
CA ASP A 52 -17.40 -4.30 -0.89
C ASP A 52 -15.94 -3.98 -0.51
N LEU A 53 -15.62 -4.07 0.78
CA LEU A 53 -14.26 -3.84 1.29
C LEU A 53 -13.27 -4.89 0.77
N ASP A 54 -13.67 -6.16 0.73
CA ASP A 54 -12.83 -7.22 0.15
C ASP A 54 -12.64 -7.04 -1.36
N GLY A 55 -13.68 -6.64 -2.10
CA GLY A 55 -13.56 -6.30 -3.52
C GLY A 55 -12.54 -5.18 -3.76
N CYS A 56 -12.61 -4.11 -2.96
CA CYS A 56 -11.64 -3.01 -3.00
C CYS A 56 -10.21 -3.50 -2.66
N ARG A 57 -10.06 -4.29 -1.58
CA ARG A 57 -8.77 -4.86 -1.15
C ARG A 57 -8.12 -5.69 -2.25
N ILE A 58 -8.89 -6.59 -2.88
CA ILE A 58 -8.43 -7.47 -3.96
C ILE A 58 -8.03 -6.64 -5.18
N SER A 59 -8.85 -5.65 -5.57
CA SER A 59 -8.55 -4.75 -6.69
C SER A 59 -7.22 -4.01 -6.48
N ILE A 60 -7.01 -3.43 -5.29
CA ILE A 60 -5.75 -2.76 -4.93
C ILE A 60 -4.58 -3.74 -4.95
N ALA A 61 -4.75 -4.95 -4.41
CA ALA A 61 -3.71 -5.97 -4.41
C ALA A 61 -3.31 -6.38 -5.83
N ASN A 62 -4.29 -6.57 -6.72
CA ASN A 62 -4.05 -6.90 -8.13
C ASN A 62 -3.32 -5.77 -8.85
N LEU A 63 -3.72 -4.50 -8.64
CA LEU A 63 -3.02 -3.34 -9.19
C LEU A 63 -1.56 -3.30 -8.74
N ARG A 64 -1.31 -3.50 -7.44
CA ARG A 64 0.06 -3.55 -6.90
C ARG A 64 0.86 -4.72 -7.48
N ALA A 65 0.25 -5.88 -7.64
CA ALA A 65 0.89 -7.04 -8.25
C ALA A 65 1.33 -6.74 -9.69
N GLN A 66 0.45 -6.13 -10.49
CA GLN A 66 0.76 -5.68 -11.86
C GLN A 66 1.91 -4.66 -11.88
N GLN A 67 1.87 -3.66 -10.99
CA GLN A 67 2.92 -2.64 -10.87
C GLN A 67 4.27 -3.20 -10.39
N ASN A 68 4.27 -4.34 -9.70
CA ASN A 68 5.48 -4.99 -9.18
C ASN A 68 6.08 -6.02 -10.15
N THR A 69 5.44 -6.27 -11.29
CA THR A 69 6.00 -7.10 -12.36
C THR A 69 7.37 -6.59 -12.79
N LYS A 70 8.23 -7.49 -13.28
CA LYS A 70 9.56 -7.13 -13.78
C LYS A 70 9.45 -6.08 -14.89
N GLU A 71 8.51 -6.28 -15.82
CA GLU A 71 8.26 -5.39 -16.95
C GLU A 71 7.83 -3.99 -16.49
N ALA A 72 6.83 -3.88 -15.62
CA ALA A 72 6.42 -2.59 -15.08
C ALA A 72 7.55 -1.87 -14.34
N ARG A 73 8.41 -2.61 -13.61
CA ARG A 73 9.60 -2.05 -12.97
C ARG A 73 10.66 -1.60 -13.96
N MET A 74 10.90 -2.35 -15.03
CA MET A 74 11.85 -1.97 -16.08
C MET A 74 11.39 -0.72 -16.82
N LEU A 75 10.11 -0.66 -17.22
CA LEU A 75 9.53 0.52 -17.86
C LEU A 75 9.63 1.77 -16.97
N ARG A 76 9.31 1.63 -15.67
CA ARG A 76 9.44 2.74 -14.71
C ARG A 76 10.88 3.24 -14.59
N ARG A 77 11.86 2.32 -14.56
CA ARG A 77 13.28 2.68 -14.52
C ARG A 77 13.76 3.33 -15.81
N ALA A 78 13.28 2.85 -16.97
CA ALA A 78 13.59 3.44 -18.27
C ALA A 78 13.08 4.90 -18.34
N ALA A 79 11.82 5.13 -17.99
CA ALA A 79 11.25 6.48 -17.96
C ALA A 79 11.96 7.42 -16.97
N GLN A 80 12.36 6.91 -15.79
CA GLN A 80 13.16 7.70 -14.84
C GLN A 80 14.54 8.03 -15.40
N LYS A 81 15.18 7.09 -16.11
CA LYS A 81 16.46 7.31 -16.75
C LYS A 81 16.35 8.36 -17.85
N GLU A 82 15.34 8.28 -18.72
CA GLU A 82 15.11 9.28 -19.77
C GLU A 82 14.94 10.69 -19.18
N PHE A 83 14.18 10.82 -18.08
CA PHE A 83 14.03 12.10 -17.39
C PHE A 83 15.36 12.61 -16.81
N GLN A 84 16.16 11.73 -16.20
CA GLN A 84 17.46 12.07 -15.65
C GLN A 84 18.45 12.48 -16.75
N ASP A 85 18.53 11.72 -17.84
CA ASP A 85 19.41 12.00 -18.98
C ASP A 85 19.08 13.38 -19.58
N MET A 86 17.79 13.72 -19.72
CA MET A 86 17.36 15.05 -20.17
C MET A 86 17.74 16.17 -19.18
N ALA A 87 17.58 15.94 -17.88
CA ALA A 87 17.94 16.92 -16.84
C ALA A 87 19.46 17.17 -16.81
N THR A 88 20.27 16.10 -16.86
CA THR A 88 21.74 16.20 -16.91
C THR A 88 22.21 16.85 -18.21
N SER A 89 21.57 16.58 -19.35
CA SER A 89 21.88 17.27 -20.60
C SER A 89 21.61 18.78 -20.52
N LEU A 90 20.51 19.19 -19.86
CA LEU A 90 20.19 20.60 -19.65
C LEU A 90 21.18 21.27 -18.69
N GLU A 91 21.52 20.60 -17.58
CA GLU A 91 22.51 21.07 -16.61
C GLU A 91 23.90 21.23 -17.24
N GLY A 92 24.34 20.25 -18.04
CA GLY A 92 25.61 20.32 -18.78
C GLY A 92 25.66 21.43 -19.81
N LEU A 93 24.53 21.79 -20.44
CA LEU A 93 24.44 22.96 -21.31
C LEU A 93 24.54 24.27 -20.52
N LEU A 94 23.92 24.32 -19.33
CA LEU A 94 23.92 25.51 -18.47
C LEU A 94 25.26 25.73 -17.75
N HIS A 95 26.05 24.67 -17.52
CA HIS A 95 27.34 24.68 -16.82
C HIS A 95 28.55 24.42 -17.74
N GLY A 96 28.45 24.76 -19.03
CA GLY A 96 29.52 24.56 -20.01
C GLY A 96 30.87 25.21 -19.62
N PRO A 97 32.00 24.72 -20.14
CA PRO A 97 33.32 25.22 -19.78
C PRO A 97 33.49 26.67 -20.23
N GLY A 98 33.45 27.62 -19.29
CA GLY A 98 33.67 29.05 -19.56
C GLY A 98 32.76 30.07 -18.86
N ILE A 99 31.98 29.69 -17.84
CA ILE A 99 31.14 30.62 -17.03
C ILE A 99 31.62 30.79 -15.58
N ALA A 100 32.88 30.41 -15.32
CA ALA A 100 33.62 30.85 -14.15
C ALA A 100 34.74 31.77 -14.66
N ASP A 101 34.43 33.06 -14.79
CA ASP A 101 35.42 34.16 -14.77
C ASP A 101 35.74 34.52 -13.31
#